data_AF-A0A6L8KKR6-F1
#
_entry.id   AF-A0A6L8KKR6-F1
#
_cell.length_a   1.000
_cell.length_b   1.000
_cell.length_c   1.000
_cell.angle_alpha   90.00
_cell.angle_beta   90.00
_cell.angle_gamma   90.00
#
_symmetry.space_group_name_H-M   'P 1'
#
loop_
_entity.id
_entity.type
_entity.pdbx_description
1 polymer ?
#
loop_
_entity_poly.entity_id
_entity_poly.type
_entity_poly.pdbx_seq_one_letter_code
_entity_poly.pdbx_strand_id
1 'polypeptide(L)'
;MPLDSLPLSDQYAVSGSVTMCDTWNYADATRLDFKSSPFSSENHQHLDQNHFSLFYRAPLLVDSGAYDDHNSTHWFNDYRHTIAHSAWRIEISPVPKNAVASYYQFFLNVLWLADNDPGDSAPVANTSRLLSCSDASADTVDIDSNITVVFARNFRNVTQLRWKPNNSSANVLIVGMLPSTAYSKTRDLATGEWIISRVASPVLNLRSSANGVIEDFAN
;
A
#
# COMPACT_ATOMS: atom_id res chain seq x y z
N MET A 1 30.37 -19.17 -25.48
CA MET A 1 29.58 -19.92 -24.49
C MET A 1 28.31 -20.39 -25.20
N PRO A 2 27.87 -21.65 -25.07
CA PRO A 2 26.56 -22.09 -25.55
C PRO A 2 25.42 -21.28 -24.93
N LEU A 3 24.35 -21.04 -25.69
CA LEU A 3 23.21 -20.25 -25.21
C LEU A 3 22.55 -20.88 -23.97
N ASP A 4 22.37 -22.21 -23.99
CA ASP A 4 21.77 -22.97 -22.90
C ASP A 4 22.64 -23.05 -21.64
N SER A 5 23.88 -22.57 -21.70
CA SER A 5 24.78 -22.48 -20.53
C SER A 5 24.72 -21.13 -19.81
N LEU A 6 23.99 -20.16 -20.34
CA LEU A 6 23.77 -18.88 -19.67
C LEU A 6 22.75 -19.04 -18.53
N PRO A 7 22.96 -18.38 -17.38
CA PRO A 7 21.97 -18.33 -16.31
C PRO A 7 20.62 -17.84 -16.82
N LEU A 8 19.54 -18.48 -16.40
CA LEU A 8 18.17 -18.10 -16.77
C LEU A 8 17.71 -16.79 -16.11
N SER A 9 18.43 -16.31 -15.11
CA SER A 9 18.23 -14.98 -14.55
C SER A 9 19.55 -14.32 -14.24
N ASP A 10 19.58 -13.00 -14.33
CA ASP A 10 20.74 -12.21 -13.96
C ASP A 10 20.28 -10.88 -13.34
N GLN A 11 21.01 -10.45 -12.32
CA GLN A 11 20.76 -9.22 -11.58
C GLN A 11 21.89 -8.24 -11.82
N TYR A 12 21.54 -7.08 -12.39
CA TYR A 12 22.42 -5.95 -12.54
C TYR A 12 22.23 -4.99 -11.37
N ALA A 13 22.82 -5.33 -10.23
CA ALA A 13 22.60 -4.64 -8.96
C ALA A 13 22.84 -3.11 -9.03
N VAL A 14 23.83 -2.67 -9.80
CA VAL A 14 24.13 -1.24 -9.96
C VAL A 14 23.04 -0.53 -10.75
N SER A 15 22.59 -1.09 -11.89
CA SER A 15 21.52 -0.47 -12.67
C SER A 15 20.14 -0.66 -12.04
N GLY A 16 20.01 -1.62 -11.11
CA GLY A 16 18.76 -1.99 -10.48
C GLY A 16 17.84 -2.78 -11.41
N SER A 17 18.39 -3.58 -12.30
CA SER A 17 17.61 -4.34 -13.30
C SER A 17 17.77 -5.84 -13.08
N VAL A 18 16.71 -6.59 -13.34
CA VAL A 18 16.72 -8.06 -13.33
C VAL A 18 16.05 -8.56 -14.60
N THR A 19 16.71 -9.48 -15.29
CA THR A 19 16.12 -10.26 -16.39
C THR A 19 15.89 -11.68 -15.91
N MET A 20 14.76 -12.26 -16.28
CA MET A 20 14.40 -13.64 -15.95
C MET A 20 13.79 -14.29 -17.18
N CYS A 21 14.22 -15.49 -17.53
CA CYS A 21 13.58 -16.34 -18.53
C CYS A 21 13.45 -17.78 -18.01
N ASP A 22 12.56 -18.56 -18.63
CA ASP A 22 12.44 -20.01 -18.37
C ASP A 22 13.29 -20.86 -19.34
N THR A 23 13.64 -20.28 -20.49
CA THR A 23 14.55 -20.85 -21.49
C THR A 23 15.17 -19.75 -22.35
N TRP A 24 16.29 -20.07 -23.00
CA TRP A 24 16.87 -19.22 -24.05
C TRP A 24 16.35 -19.54 -25.46
N ASN A 25 15.49 -20.55 -25.60
CA ASN A 25 14.77 -20.79 -26.84
C ASN A 25 13.71 -19.70 -27.04
N TYR A 26 14.03 -18.70 -27.87
CA TYR A 26 13.17 -17.54 -28.12
C TYR A 26 11.71 -17.87 -28.47
N ALA A 27 11.47 -18.96 -29.21
CA ALA A 27 10.11 -19.32 -29.64
C ALA A 27 9.20 -19.74 -28.46
N ASP A 28 9.80 -20.20 -27.37
CA ASP A 28 9.10 -20.74 -26.19
C ASP A 28 9.47 -20.02 -24.89
N ALA A 29 10.35 -19.00 -24.95
CA ALA A 29 10.81 -18.26 -23.80
C ALA A 29 9.69 -17.37 -23.23
N THR A 30 9.32 -17.63 -21.99
CA THR A 30 8.69 -16.64 -21.12
C THR A 30 9.80 -15.76 -20.57
N ARG A 31 9.70 -14.45 -20.77
CA ARG A 31 10.68 -13.47 -20.26
C ARG A 31 10.01 -12.40 -19.43
N LEU A 32 10.59 -12.13 -18.28
CA LEU A 32 10.23 -11.02 -17.40
C LEU A 32 11.44 -10.13 -17.19
N ASP A 33 11.25 -8.82 -17.37
CA ASP A 33 12.22 -7.81 -17.01
C ASP A 33 11.66 -6.94 -15.88
N PHE A 34 12.47 -6.68 -14.86
CA PHE A 34 12.12 -5.84 -13.71
C PHE A 34 13.15 -4.72 -13.53
N LYS A 35 12.70 -3.53 -13.12
CA LYS A 35 13.56 -2.40 -12.82
C LYS A 35 13.18 -1.72 -11.51
N SER A 36 14.18 -1.55 -10.64
CA SER A 36 14.17 -0.69 -9.45
C SER A 36 15.57 -0.11 -9.28
N SER A 37 15.80 1.02 -9.93
CA SER A 37 17.09 1.68 -10.03
C SER A 37 17.30 2.73 -8.93
N PRO A 38 18.51 2.83 -8.36
CA PRO A 38 18.87 3.96 -7.48
C PRO A 38 19.12 5.27 -8.26
N PHE A 39 19.14 5.22 -9.61
CA PHE A 39 19.40 6.39 -10.44
C PHE A 39 18.13 7.19 -10.73
N SER A 40 18.27 8.51 -10.83
CA SER A 40 17.20 9.41 -11.28
C SER A 40 16.83 9.13 -12.74
N SER A 41 15.55 9.31 -13.05
CA SER A 41 15.03 9.22 -14.41
C SER A 41 15.36 10.49 -15.18
N GLU A 42 16.54 10.52 -15.79
CA GLU A 42 17.05 11.62 -16.60
C GLU A 42 17.30 11.21 -18.04
N ASN A 43 17.31 12.19 -18.96
CA ASN A 43 17.54 11.96 -20.38
C ASN A 43 16.64 10.82 -20.93
N HIS A 44 17.21 9.72 -21.41
CA HIS A 44 16.49 8.57 -21.97
C HIS A 44 15.97 7.57 -20.93
N GLN A 45 16.16 7.81 -19.62
CA GLN A 45 15.58 6.98 -18.56
C GLN A 45 14.14 7.41 -18.27
N HIS A 46 13.24 6.43 -18.10
CA HIS A 46 11.83 6.68 -17.81
C HIS A 46 11.54 6.69 -16.31
N LEU A 47 10.38 7.20 -15.89
CA LEU A 47 9.87 7.15 -14.52
C LEU A 47 9.17 5.80 -14.24
N ASP A 48 9.89 4.72 -14.53
CA ASP A 48 9.48 3.30 -14.58
C ASP A 48 10.01 2.49 -13.39
N GLN A 49 10.20 3.14 -12.23
CA GLN A 49 10.69 2.46 -11.04
C GLN A 49 9.64 1.45 -10.54
N ASN A 50 10.10 0.25 -10.19
CA ASN A 50 9.30 -0.93 -9.86
C ASN A 50 8.39 -1.43 -10.99
N HIS A 51 8.70 -1.08 -12.25
CA HIS A 51 8.02 -1.65 -13.42
C HIS A 51 8.45 -3.09 -13.68
N PHE A 52 7.52 -3.90 -14.19
CA PHE A 52 7.80 -5.20 -14.81
C PHE A 52 7.12 -5.34 -16.18
N SER A 53 7.85 -5.89 -17.14
CA SER A 53 7.33 -6.28 -18.45
C SER A 53 7.35 -7.80 -18.60
N LEU A 54 6.42 -8.33 -19.39
CA LEU A 54 6.26 -9.77 -19.59
C LEU A 54 6.06 -10.07 -21.08
N PHE A 55 6.84 -11.03 -21.57
CA PHE A 55 6.75 -11.55 -22.93
C PHE A 55 6.57 -13.07 -22.90
N TYR A 56 5.64 -13.57 -23.69
CA TYR A 56 5.57 -14.98 -24.08
C TYR A 56 4.92 -15.06 -25.45
N ARG A 57 5.72 -15.35 -26.48
CA ARG A 57 5.36 -15.36 -27.92
C ARG A 57 4.86 -14.02 -28.49
N ALA A 58 4.38 -13.12 -27.63
CA ALA A 58 4.04 -11.75 -27.88
C ALA A 58 4.21 -10.96 -26.57
N PRO A 59 4.29 -9.62 -26.62
CA PRO A 59 4.26 -8.78 -25.42
C PRO A 59 2.91 -8.92 -24.71
N LEU A 60 2.93 -9.28 -23.42
CA LEU A 60 1.73 -9.47 -22.59
C LEU A 60 1.52 -8.32 -21.62
N LEU A 61 2.60 -7.85 -20.99
CA LEU A 61 2.63 -6.64 -20.17
C LEU A 61 3.72 -5.74 -20.72
N VAL A 62 3.32 -4.58 -21.24
CA VAL A 62 4.18 -3.71 -22.03
C VAL A 62 4.48 -2.41 -21.30
N ASP A 63 5.70 -1.94 -21.52
CA ASP A 63 5.99 -0.51 -21.45
C ASP A 63 5.34 0.16 -22.66
N SER A 64 4.36 1.03 -22.41
CA SER A 64 3.51 1.63 -23.43
C SER A 64 4.02 3.00 -23.88
N GLY A 65 3.44 3.51 -24.97
CA GLY A 65 3.96 4.69 -25.65
C GLY A 65 5.13 4.35 -26.57
N ALA A 66 5.18 4.98 -27.74
CA ALA A 66 6.27 4.82 -28.70
C ALA A 66 7.11 6.11 -28.72
N TYR A 67 8.43 5.98 -28.66
CA TYR A 67 9.30 7.13 -28.84
C TYR A 67 8.96 7.85 -30.15
N ASP A 68 8.59 9.12 -30.05
CA ASP A 68 8.32 10.00 -31.19
C ASP A 68 9.51 10.95 -31.38
N ASP A 69 9.64 11.93 -30.50
CA ASP A 69 10.70 12.94 -30.52
C ASP A 69 11.10 13.32 -29.11
N HIS A 70 12.38 13.64 -28.92
CA HIS A 70 12.88 14.12 -27.64
C HIS A 70 12.20 15.44 -27.26
N ASN A 71 11.75 15.54 -26.01
CA ASN A 71 11.04 16.71 -25.46
C ASN A 71 9.69 17.02 -26.14
N SER A 72 9.08 16.05 -26.84
CA SER A 72 7.71 16.16 -27.35
C SER A 72 6.68 16.22 -26.21
N THR A 73 5.44 16.61 -26.55
CA THR A 73 4.31 16.54 -25.60
C THR A 73 4.04 15.11 -25.15
N HIS A 74 4.18 14.13 -26.03
CA HIS A 74 4.01 12.72 -25.71
C HIS A 74 5.15 12.21 -24.82
N TRP A 75 6.39 12.61 -25.09
CA TRP A 75 7.57 12.32 -24.28
C TRP A 75 7.41 12.76 -22.82
N PHE A 76 6.93 13.98 -22.59
CA PHE A 76 6.81 14.54 -21.24
C PHE A 76 5.54 14.11 -20.50
N ASN A 77 4.45 13.80 -21.19
CA ASN A 77 3.17 13.57 -20.52
C ASN A 77 2.76 12.10 -20.43
N ASP A 78 3.37 11.24 -21.25
CA ASP A 78 2.98 9.83 -21.35
C ASP A 78 4.20 8.91 -21.37
N TYR A 79 4.98 8.91 -22.46
CA TYR A 79 6.05 7.93 -22.74
C TYR A 79 7.04 7.70 -21.59
N ARG A 80 7.48 8.77 -20.91
CA ARG A 80 8.43 8.67 -19.78
C ARG A 80 7.76 8.63 -18.41
N HIS A 81 6.44 8.74 -18.34
CA HIS A 81 5.71 8.84 -17.09
C HIS A 81 5.29 7.48 -16.58
N THR A 82 5.22 7.33 -15.25
CA THR A 82 4.80 6.10 -14.56
C THR A 82 3.48 5.52 -15.09
N ILE A 83 2.59 6.35 -15.66
CA ILE A 83 1.33 5.92 -16.26
C ILE A 83 1.50 5.00 -17.48
N ALA A 84 2.61 5.12 -18.21
CA ALA A 84 2.91 4.29 -19.37
C ALA A 84 3.47 2.91 -19.00
N HIS A 85 3.76 2.68 -17.71
CA HIS A 85 4.46 1.50 -17.22
C HIS A 85 3.56 0.68 -16.27
N SER A 86 3.74 -0.64 -16.23
CA SER A 86 3.18 -1.54 -15.20
C SER A 86 3.80 -1.26 -13.82
N ALA A 87 3.54 -0.09 -13.26
CA ALA A 87 4.06 0.40 -12.00
C ALA A 87 2.92 0.94 -11.12
N TRP A 88 3.18 1.06 -9.83
CA TRP A 88 2.21 1.61 -8.89
C TRP A 88 2.24 3.14 -8.92
N ARG A 89 1.05 3.76 -8.90
CA ARG A 89 0.88 5.22 -8.83
C ARG A 89 0.04 5.61 -7.62
N ILE A 90 0.42 6.69 -6.96
CA ILE A 90 -0.42 7.40 -5.99
C ILE A 90 -0.98 8.64 -6.70
N GLU A 91 -2.30 8.73 -6.80
CA GLU A 91 -2.98 9.90 -7.36
C GLU A 91 -3.43 10.82 -6.23
N ILE A 92 -2.99 12.09 -6.30
CA ILE A 92 -3.43 13.13 -5.37
C ILE A 92 -4.48 14.00 -6.03
N SER A 93 -5.53 14.35 -5.30
CA SER A 93 -6.53 15.30 -5.78
C SER A 93 -5.93 16.71 -5.83
N PRO A 94 -6.46 17.61 -6.69
CA PRO A 94 -6.11 19.02 -6.62
C PRO A 94 -6.45 19.58 -5.23
N VAL A 95 -5.57 20.42 -4.69
CA VAL A 95 -5.86 21.19 -3.47
C VAL A 95 -7.03 22.14 -3.79
N PRO A 96 -8.14 22.14 -3.02
CA PRO A 96 -9.26 23.04 -3.26
C PRO A 96 -8.82 24.51 -3.28
N LYS A 97 -9.42 25.32 -4.16
CA LYS A 97 -9.03 26.73 -4.42
C LYS A 97 -8.92 27.63 -3.17
N ASN A 98 -9.59 27.27 -2.08
CA ASN A 98 -9.61 28.03 -0.83
C ASN A 98 -8.92 27.30 0.34
N ALA A 99 -8.18 26.23 0.07
CA ALA A 99 -7.48 25.50 1.10
C ALA A 99 -6.20 26.25 1.54
N VAL A 100 -5.91 26.20 2.83
CA VAL A 100 -4.69 26.76 3.41
C VAL A 100 -3.50 25.82 3.22
N ALA A 101 -2.27 26.32 3.41
CA ALA A 101 -1.02 25.56 3.25
C ALA A 101 -0.90 24.29 4.13
N SER A 102 -1.83 24.07 5.06
CA SER A 102 -1.94 22.87 5.90
C SER A 102 -2.97 21.85 5.37
N TYR A 103 -3.30 21.87 4.07
CA TYR A 103 -4.21 20.89 3.48
C TYR A 103 -3.49 19.55 3.25
N TYR A 104 -3.80 18.57 4.08
CA TYR A 104 -3.27 17.21 3.96
C TYR A 104 -4.26 16.32 3.21
N GLN A 105 -3.73 15.49 2.30
CA GLN A 105 -4.46 14.33 1.77
C GLN A 105 -3.83 13.09 2.37
N PHE A 106 -4.65 12.28 3.04
CA PHE A 106 -4.22 11.01 3.60
C PHE A 106 -4.56 9.91 2.61
N PHE A 107 -3.58 9.08 2.31
CA PHE A 107 -3.74 7.91 1.46
C PHE A 107 -3.53 6.68 2.34
N LEU A 108 -4.55 5.82 2.38
CA LEU A 108 -4.45 4.52 3.02
C LEU A 108 -4.58 3.48 1.92
N ASN A 109 -3.45 2.88 1.56
CA ASN A 109 -3.41 1.73 0.66
C ASN A 109 -3.32 0.48 1.51
N VAL A 110 -4.35 -0.35 1.46
CA VAL A 110 -4.34 -1.68 2.07
C VAL A 110 -4.14 -2.69 0.94
N LEU A 111 -3.01 -3.37 0.97
CA LEU A 111 -2.77 -4.54 0.12
C LEU A 111 -3.05 -5.79 0.97
N TRP A 112 -4.03 -6.58 0.55
CA TRP A 112 -4.22 -7.92 1.11
C TRP A 112 -3.53 -8.91 0.19
N LEU A 113 -2.40 -9.45 0.66
CA LEU A 113 -1.68 -10.52 -0.01
C LEU A 113 -2.17 -11.84 0.55
N ALA A 114 -2.41 -12.83 -0.33
CA ALA A 114 -2.59 -14.20 0.11
C ALA A 114 -1.25 -14.76 0.55
N ASP A 115 -1.23 -15.54 1.62
CA ASP A 115 -0.07 -16.37 1.92
C ASP A 115 0.06 -17.49 0.89
N ASN A 116 1.28 -17.94 0.66
CA ASN A 116 1.56 -19.03 -0.29
C ASN A 116 1.44 -20.41 0.39
N ASP A 117 0.40 -20.58 1.22
CA ASP A 117 0.13 -21.83 1.91
C ASP A 117 -0.75 -22.74 1.04
N PRO A 118 -0.43 -24.04 0.90
CA PRO A 118 -1.20 -24.95 0.06
C PRO A 118 -2.62 -25.12 0.61
N GLY A 119 -3.59 -24.58 -0.13
CA GLY A 119 -5.01 -24.64 0.21
C GLY A 119 -5.65 -23.27 0.47
N ASP A 120 -4.86 -22.20 0.57
CA ASP A 120 -5.41 -20.86 0.66
C ASP A 120 -5.67 -20.28 -0.73
N SER A 121 -6.71 -19.47 -0.86
CA SER A 121 -7.07 -18.80 -2.11
C SER A 121 -6.83 -17.31 -1.97
N ALA A 122 -6.21 -16.71 -2.98
CA ALA A 122 -6.10 -15.26 -3.04
C ALA A 122 -7.48 -14.62 -2.87
N PRO A 123 -7.62 -13.54 -2.08
CA PRO A 123 -8.87 -12.83 -1.93
C PRO A 123 -9.44 -12.44 -3.30
N VAL A 124 -10.57 -13.04 -3.67
CA VAL A 124 -11.24 -12.79 -4.97
C VAL A 124 -12.20 -11.61 -4.93
N ALA A 125 -12.54 -11.13 -3.74
CA ALA A 125 -13.46 -10.02 -3.52
C ALA A 125 -12.78 -8.94 -2.69
N ASN A 126 -12.95 -7.68 -3.08
CA ASN A 126 -12.54 -6.55 -2.27
C ASN A 126 -13.51 -6.38 -1.10
N THR A 127 -13.13 -6.86 0.07
CA THR A 127 -13.87 -6.71 1.33
C THR A 127 -13.45 -5.49 2.13
N SER A 128 -12.37 -4.83 1.73
CA SER A 128 -11.82 -3.70 2.46
C SER A 128 -12.75 -2.50 2.41
N ARG A 129 -12.98 -1.85 3.56
CA ARG A 129 -13.93 -0.74 3.65
C ARG A 129 -13.48 0.32 4.64
N LEU A 130 -13.52 1.59 4.21
CA LEU A 130 -13.39 2.72 5.13
C LEU A 130 -14.61 2.82 6.06
N LEU A 131 -14.34 2.93 7.35
CA LEU A 131 -15.35 3.08 8.39
C LEU A 131 -15.53 4.56 8.75
N SER A 132 -16.77 4.90 9.12
CA SER A 132 -17.11 6.26 9.53
C SER A 132 -16.60 6.57 10.94
N CYS A 133 -16.13 7.79 11.13
CA CYS A 133 -15.74 8.37 12.41
C CYS A 133 -16.48 9.69 12.59
N SER A 134 -17.28 9.83 13.66
CA SER A 134 -18.11 11.03 13.85
C SER A 134 -17.35 12.27 14.33
N ASP A 135 -16.16 12.12 14.92
CA ASP A 135 -15.37 13.22 15.48
C ASP A 135 -14.04 13.47 14.73
N ALA A 136 -13.84 12.80 13.59
CA ALA A 136 -12.61 12.84 12.80
C ALA A 136 -11.32 12.53 13.60
N SER A 137 -11.43 11.84 14.73
CA SER A 137 -10.27 11.43 15.55
C SER A 137 -9.44 10.33 14.90
N ALA A 138 -10.07 9.48 14.06
CA ALA A 138 -9.43 8.35 13.41
C ALA A 138 -9.79 8.21 11.93
N ASP A 139 -8.84 7.70 11.15
CA ASP A 139 -9.09 7.04 9.87
C ASP A 139 -9.13 5.53 10.13
N THR A 140 -10.20 4.85 9.73
CA THR A 140 -10.40 3.43 10.08
C THR A 140 -10.78 2.64 8.85
N VAL A 141 -10.22 1.43 8.73
CA VAL A 141 -10.46 0.52 7.62
C VAL A 141 -10.73 -0.88 8.15
N ASP A 142 -11.76 -1.54 7.65
CA ASP A 142 -11.84 -2.99 7.69
C ASP A 142 -10.98 -3.55 6.55
N ILE A 143 -10.12 -4.51 6.86
CA ILE A 143 -9.41 -5.32 5.86
C ILE A 143 -10.38 -6.39 5.33
N ASP A 144 -11.06 -7.05 6.26
CA ASP A 144 -12.11 -8.03 6.02
C ASP A 144 -13.14 -7.99 7.18
N SER A 145 -13.98 -9.02 7.31
CA SER A 145 -14.96 -9.09 8.41
C SER A 145 -14.36 -9.27 9.80
N ASN A 146 -13.07 -9.62 9.88
CA ASN A 146 -12.39 -10.06 11.09
C ASN A 146 -11.32 -9.06 11.57
N ILE A 147 -10.72 -8.27 10.68
CA ILE A 147 -9.63 -7.36 11.01
C ILE A 147 -10.02 -5.92 10.66
N THR A 148 -9.98 -5.06 11.68
CA THR A 148 -10.10 -3.60 11.55
C THR A 148 -8.79 -2.93 11.95
N VAL A 149 -8.32 -1.97 11.15
CA VAL A 149 -7.17 -1.12 11.48
C VAL A 149 -7.63 0.32 11.69
N VAL A 150 -7.26 0.89 12.84
CA VAL A 150 -7.62 2.25 13.27
C VAL A 150 -6.35 3.09 13.35
N PHE A 151 -6.29 4.18 12.60
CA PHE A 151 -5.18 5.13 12.62
C PHE A 151 -5.60 6.43 13.30
N ALA A 152 -4.83 6.85 14.30
CA ALA A 152 -5.01 8.18 14.89
C ALA A 152 -4.70 9.28 13.87
N ARG A 153 -5.63 10.24 13.69
CA ARG A 153 -5.40 11.39 12.81
C ARG A 153 -4.47 12.45 13.40
N ASN A 154 -4.44 12.58 14.73
CA ASN A 154 -3.68 13.62 15.41
C ASN A 154 -2.52 13.04 16.23
N PHE A 155 -1.31 13.04 15.66
CA PHE A 155 -0.13 12.40 16.23
C PHE A 155 0.43 13.03 17.52
N ARG A 156 0.01 14.25 17.90
CA ARG A 156 0.64 14.97 19.01
C ARG A 156 -0.06 14.82 20.35
N ASN A 157 -1.38 14.53 20.37
CA ASN A 157 -2.18 14.47 21.59
C ASN A 157 -3.36 13.49 21.46
N VAL A 158 -3.09 12.21 21.19
CA VAL A 158 -4.14 11.19 21.17
C VAL A 158 -4.65 10.91 22.57
N THR A 159 -5.74 11.59 22.93
CA THR A 159 -6.48 11.36 24.18
C THR A 159 -7.67 10.43 23.98
N GLN A 160 -8.24 10.41 22.77
CA GLN A 160 -9.36 9.56 22.41
C GLN A 160 -9.38 9.28 20.90
N LEU A 161 -9.81 8.08 20.51
CA LEU A 161 -10.23 7.75 19.15
C LEU A 161 -11.64 7.19 19.14
N ARG A 162 -12.35 7.37 18.02
CA ARG A 162 -13.72 6.90 17.82
C ARG A 162 -13.89 6.35 16.40
N TRP A 163 -14.61 5.24 16.27
CA TRP A 163 -14.98 4.69 14.96
C TRP A 163 -16.25 3.85 15.05
N LYS A 164 -17.01 3.77 13.95
CA LYS A 164 -18.19 2.90 13.86
C LYS A 164 -17.80 1.54 13.27
N PRO A 165 -17.73 0.46 14.06
CA PRO A 165 -17.39 -0.86 13.54
C PRO A 165 -18.48 -1.38 12.59
N ASN A 166 -18.08 -2.10 11.55
CA ASN A 166 -19.01 -2.94 10.79
C ASN A 166 -19.30 -4.25 11.54
N ASN A 167 -18.26 -4.90 12.07
CA ASN A 167 -18.34 -6.03 12.98
C ASN A 167 -17.81 -5.62 14.36
N SER A 168 -18.65 -5.63 15.40
CA SER A 168 -18.24 -5.24 16.76
C SER A 168 -17.28 -6.22 17.42
N SER A 169 -17.16 -7.43 16.89
CA SER A 169 -16.30 -8.51 17.40
C SER A 169 -15.03 -8.70 16.57
N ALA A 170 -14.75 -7.81 15.61
CA ALA A 170 -13.51 -7.85 14.85
C ALA A 170 -12.28 -7.63 15.75
N ASN A 171 -11.18 -8.28 15.40
CA ASN A 171 -9.84 -8.00 15.88
C ASN A 171 -9.45 -6.59 15.44
N VAL A 172 -9.00 -5.76 16.38
CA VAL A 172 -8.68 -4.35 16.09
C VAL A 172 -7.21 -4.07 16.34
N LEU A 173 -6.52 -3.58 15.31
CA LEU A 173 -5.19 -3.00 15.41
C LEU A 173 -5.30 -1.47 15.45
N ILE A 174 -4.84 -0.85 16.52
CA ILE A 174 -4.93 0.62 16.71
C ILE A 174 -3.52 1.19 16.69
N VAL A 175 -3.26 2.15 15.80
CA VAL A 175 -1.94 2.72 15.52
C VAL A 175 -1.94 4.23 15.77
N GLY A 176 -0.82 4.73 16.28
CA GLY A 176 -0.61 6.17 16.54
C GLY A 176 -1.01 6.60 17.95
N MET A 177 -1.13 5.66 18.89
CA MET A 177 -1.40 5.94 20.30
C MET A 177 -0.15 6.49 20.99
N LEU A 178 -0.31 7.12 22.16
CA LEU A 178 0.84 7.50 22.99
C LEU A 178 1.58 6.23 23.43
N PRO A 179 2.92 6.15 23.35
CA PRO A 179 3.68 4.98 23.77
C PRO A 179 3.42 4.55 25.21
N SER A 180 3.41 3.23 25.45
CA SER A 180 3.32 2.61 26.80
C SER A 180 2.18 3.15 27.67
N THR A 181 1.11 3.63 27.06
CA THR A 181 0.02 4.37 27.70
C THR A 181 -1.21 3.49 27.85
N ALA A 182 -1.94 3.68 28.95
CA ALA A 182 -3.14 2.94 29.29
C ALA A 182 -4.39 3.59 28.67
N TYR A 183 -5.26 2.74 28.11
CA TYR A 183 -6.51 3.13 27.49
C TYR A 183 -7.66 2.21 27.93
N SER A 184 -8.89 2.74 27.89
CA SER A 184 -10.13 1.95 28.03
C SER A 184 -10.91 2.00 26.71
N LYS A 185 -11.49 0.86 26.32
CA LYS A 185 -12.37 0.75 25.16
C LYS A 185 -13.82 0.63 25.65
N THR A 186 -14.69 1.51 25.20
CA THR A 186 -16.12 1.52 25.54
C THR A 186 -16.97 1.66 24.29
N ARG A 187 -18.22 1.20 24.36
CA ARG A 187 -19.17 1.32 23.25
C ARG A 187 -20.18 2.42 23.53
N ASP A 188 -20.31 3.34 22.60
CA ASP A 188 -21.41 4.31 22.57
C ASP A 188 -22.68 3.57 22.10
N LEU A 189 -23.64 3.36 23.00
CA LEU A 189 -24.86 2.62 22.66
C LEU A 189 -25.83 3.43 21.78
N ALA A 190 -25.70 4.75 21.73
CA ALA A 190 -26.56 5.59 20.89
C ALA A 190 -26.08 5.61 19.43
N THR A 191 -24.77 5.70 19.22
CA THR A 191 -24.20 5.77 17.86
C THR A 191 -23.72 4.41 17.34
N GLY A 192 -23.50 3.46 18.25
CA GLY A 192 -22.91 2.16 17.96
C GLY A 192 -21.39 2.19 17.79
N GLU A 193 -20.74 3.33 18.04
CA GLU A 193 -19.30 3.52 17.87
C GLU A 193 -18.48 2.93 19.02
N TRP A 194 -17.29 2.46 18.70
CA TRP A 194 -16.26 2.22 19.69
C TRP A 194 -15.55 3.54 20.01
N ILE A 195 -15.24 3.72 21.29
CA ILE A 195 -14.46 4.83 21.82
C ILE A 195 -13.29 4.22 22.59
N ILE A 196 -12.07 4.64 22.27
CA ILE A 196 -10.90 4.33 23.08
C ILE A 196 -10.37 5.62 23.70
N SER A 197 -10.30 5.70 25.02
CA SER A 197 -9.92 6.90 25.75
C SER A 197 -8.76 6.63 26.72
N ARG A 198 -7.84 7.59 26.84
CA ARG A 198 -6.71 7.49 27.78
C ARG A 198 -7.22 7.47 29.22
N VAL A 199 -6.62 6.62 30.05
CA VAL A 199 -6.98 6.52 31.48
C VAL A 199 -5.74 6.61 32.39
N ALA A 200 -5.95 7.07 33.62
CA ALA A 200 -4.88 7.29 34.59
C ALA A 200 -4.47 6.02 35.38
N SER A 201 -5.35 5.02 35.53
CA SER A 201 -5.10 3.80 36.30
C SER A 201 -6.02 2.66 35.84
N PRO A 202 -5.63 1.37 35.98
CA PRO A 202 -6.22 0.30 35.20
C PRO A 202 -7.44 -0.36 35.84
N VAL A 203 -8.50 -0.43 35.05
CA VAL A 203 -9.54 -1.43 35.23
C VAL A 203 -9.89 -1.93 33.82
N LEU A 204 -9.40 -3.12 33.47
CA LEU A 204 -9.61 -3.81 32.17
C LEU A 204 -8.99 -3.10 30.94
N ASN A 205 -7.73 -2.68 31.04
CA ASN A 205 -7.12 -1.78 30.06
C ASN A 205 -6.46 -2.49 28.87
N LEU A 206 -6.63 -1.88 27.70
CA LEU A 206 -5.71 -1.99 26.58
C LEU A 206 -4.50 -1.09 26.84
N ARG A 207 -3.29 -1.60 26.63
CA ARG A 207 -2.06 -0.81 26.77
C ARG A 207 -1.35 -0.77 25.42
N SER A 208 -0.97 0.43 25.00
CA SER A 208 -0.16 0.59 23.80
C SER A 208 1.27 0.10 24.02
N SER A 209 1.88 -0.43 22.97
CA SER A 209 3.29 -0.79 22.94
C SER A 209 4.20 0.43 23.02
N ALA A 210 5.52 0.20 23.08
CA ALA A 210 6.52 1.27 22.99
C ALA A 210 6.45 2.06 21.67
N ASN A 211 5.83 1.48 20.62
CA ASN A 211 5.64 2.11 19.32
C ASN A 211 4.24 2.75 19.17
N GLY A 212 3.44 2.81 20.24
CA GLY A 212 2.11 3.42 20.17
C GLY A 212 1.08 2.56 19.44
N VAL A 213 1.21 1.23 19.52
CA VAL A 213 0.30 0.27 18.87
C VAL A 213 -0.48 -0.52 19.92
N ILE A 214 -1.78 -0.72 19.72
CA ILE A 214 -2.62 -1.60 20.54
C ILE A 214 -3.15 -2.72 19.65
N GLU A 215 -2.98 -3.95 20.11
CA GLU A 215 -3.61 -5.14 19.54
C GLU A 215 -4.77 -5.54 20.46
N ASP A 216 -6.00 -5.40 19.97
CA ASP A 216 -7.23 -5.77 20.67
C ASP A 216 -7.88 -6.92 19.90
N PHE A 217 -7.29 -8.10 20.07
CA PHE A 217 -7.70 -9.32 19.40
C PHE A 217 -8.47 -10.22 20.37
N ALA A 218 -9.52 -10.88 19.88
CA ALA A 218 -10.17 -11.92 20.64
C ALA A 218 -9.21 -13.10 20.83
N ASN A 219 -8.98 -13.50 22.09
CA ASN A 219 -8.27 -14.74 22.42
C ASN A 219 -9.13 -15.98 22.10
#